data_AF-A0A6J4ISW0-F1
#
_entry.id   AF-A0A6J4ISW0-F1
#
_cell.length_a   1.000
_cell.length_b   1.000
_cell.length_c   1.000
_cell.angle_alpha   90.00
_cell.angle_beta   90.00
_cell.angle_gamma   90.00
#
_symmetry.space_group_name_H-M   'P 1'
#
loop_
_entity.id
_entity.type
_entity.pdbx_description
1 polymer ?
#
loop_
_entity_poly.entity_id
_entity_poly.type
_entity_poly.pdbx_seq_one_letter_code
_entity_poly.pdbx_strand_id
1 'polypeptide(L)'
;MSLAAPPPGAPPTVSDDAPAHASSWPAFWHRVGYLLAGLPLAVGAFVVAVAGFSLGVSTLVIWIGVPILAATLWAARGLAAVERRTTERVTGRALPPHHYRVAVPVAGRPARSLAMVGDPQAWRDLLHAVLGFPVRLAAAVITIAWGLGGLGGLLFATWEWSLPGDRHGLFWLLSGTESRLAEIVVNTVLGAAVLAAFPWLVRGLVATRAGLARGLLTNQTAALRARTGELAAGRRAAVAAEASTLRRLGRDLHDGPQQRLVRLTMDLEATSRRLDDEDPDRARPLLDEAIAQSREALAELRALSRG
;
A
#
# COMPACT_ATOMS: atom_id res chain seq x y z
N MET A 1 -28.23 -32.30 29.67
CA MET A 1 -26.79 -32.06 29.86
C MET A 1 -26.41 -30.92 28.93
N SER A 2 -26.31 -29.72 29.52
CA SER A 2 -26.32 -28.41 28.84
C SER A 2 -24.95 -28.11 28.20
N LEU A 3 -24.91 -27.81 26.90
CA LEU A 3 -23.75 -27.25 26.21
C LEU A 3 -23.72 -25.75 26.49
N ALA A 4 -22.85 -25.33 27.40
CA ALA A 4 -22.63 -23.94 27.74
C ALA A 4 -21.96 -23.19 26.57
N ALA A 5 -22.59 -22.11 26.12
CA ALA A 5 -22.00 -21.17 25.18
C ALA A 5 -20.81 -20.43 25.83
N PRO A 6 -19.71 -20.16 25.09
CA PRO A 6 -18.57 -19.44 25.63
C PRO A 6 -18.91 -17.96 25.92
N PRO A 7 -18.34 -17.35 26.96
CA PRO A 7 -18.64 -15.98 27.37
C PRO A 7 -18.15 -14.93 26.35
N PRO A 8 -18.90 -13.84 26.11
CA PRO A 8 -18.49 -12.75 25.25
C PRO A 8 -17.49 -11.84 25.99
N GLY A 9 -16.26 -11.73 25.50
CA GLY A 9 -15.31 -10.74 25.99
C GLY A 9 -13.89 -11.22 26.30
N ALA A 10 -13.48 -12.43 25.91
CA ALA A 10 -12.07 -12.78 25.95
C ALA A 10 -11.29 -11.82 25.03
N PRO A 11 -10.26 -11.09 25.51
CA PRO A 11 -9.37 -10.35 24.63
C PRO A 11 -8.76 -11.32 23.62
N PRO A 12 -8.46 -10.89 22.39
CA PRO A 12 -7.82 -11.77 21.42
C PRO A 12 -6.57 -12.33 22.11
N THR A 13 -6.56 -13.64 22.33
CA THR A 13 -5.31 -14.35 22.58
C THR A 13 -4.50 -14.06 21.34
N VAL A 14 -3.57 -13.12 21.44
CA VAL A 14 -2.44 -13.05 20.54
C VAL A 14 -1.79 -14.39 20.74
N SER A 15 -2.14 -15.36 19.89
CA SER A 15 -1.27 -16.49 19.71
C SER A 15 0.04 -15.83 19.33
N ASP A 16 1.01 -15.92 20.22
CA ASP A 16 2.42 -15.90 19.85
C ASP A 16 2.64 -17.13 18.95
N ASP A 17 1.99 -17.15 17.79
CA ASP A 17 2.49 -17.75 16.57
C ASP A 17 3.65 -16.85 16.12
N ALA A 18 4.65 -16.68 16.99
CA ALA A 18 5.98 -16.32 16.56
C ALA A 18 6.35 -17.44 15.58
N PRO A 19 6.44 -17.17 14.28
CA PRO A 19 6.66 -18.25 13.34
C PRO A 19 8.05 -18.81 13.63
N ALA A 20 8.07 -19.99 14.25
CA ALA A 20 9.20 -20.90 14.24
C ALA A 20 9.45 -21.31 12.78
N HIS A 21 10.01 -20.42 11.98
CA HIS A 21 10.45 -20.69 10.61
C HIS A 21 11.98 -20.71 10.60
N ALA A 22 12.53 -21.53 11.49
CA ALA A 22 13.94 -21.86 11.52
C ALA A 22 14.23 -22.92 10.43
N SER A 23 14.75 -22.43 9.29
CA SER A 23 15.52 -23.19 8.28
C SER A 23 14.93 -24.51 7.77
N SER A 24 13.83 -24.47 7.02
CA SER A 24 13.56 -25.56 6.09
C SER A 24 14.44 -25.40 4.85
N TRP A 25 15.08 -26.48 4.41
CA TRP A 25 15.91 -26.54 3.19
C TRP A 25 15.24 -25.91 1.95
N PRO A 26 13.91 -26.08 1.72
CA PRO A 26 13.22 -25.40 0.62
C PRO A 26 13.20 -23.87 0.72
N ALA A 27 13.07 -23.32 1.92
CA ALA A 27 13.06 -21.86 2.13
C ALA A 27 14.42 -21.22 1.83
N PHE A 28 15.51 -21.96 2.06
CA PHE A 28 16.86 -21.52 1.68
C PHE A 28 17.00 -21.41 0.16
N TRP A 29 16.64 -22.45 -0.60
CA TRP A 29 16.70 -22.42 -2.06
C TRP A 29 15.79 -21.38 -2.68
N HIS A 30 14.63 -21.12 -2.07
CA HIS A 30 13.76 -20.02 -2.49
C HIS A 30 14.44 -18.64 -2.37
N ARG A 31 15.21 -18.42 -1.30
CA ARG A 31 15.99 -17.18 -1.10
C ARG A 31 17.15 -17.06 -2.09
N VAL A 32 17.86 -18.14 -2.35
CA VAL A 32 18.92 -18.18 -3.38
C VAL A 32 18.33 -17.86 -4.75
N GLY A 33 17.22 -18.51 -5.12
CA GLY A 33 16.48 -18.24 -6.35
C GLY A 33 16.05 -16.78 -6.47
N TYR A 34 15.56 -16.17 -5.38
CA TYR A 34 15.22 -14.75 -5.34
C TYR A 34 16.43 -13.82 -5.59
N LEU A 35 17.61 -14.15 -5.05
CA LEU A 35 18.83 -13.36 -5.27
C LEU A 35 19.31 -13.46 -6.72
N LEU A 36 19.26 -14.65 -7.32
CA LEU A 36 19.73 -14.88 -8.69
C LEU A 36 18.75 -14.40 -9.75
N ALA A 37 17.45 -14.73 -9.62
CA ALA A 37 16.41 -14.32 -10.56
C ALA A 37 16.16 -12.80 -10.57
N GLY A 38 16.61 -12.09 -9.52
CA GLY A 38 16.55 -10.64 -9.46
C GLY A 38 17.46 -9.94 -10.48
N LEU A 39 18.55 -10.58 -10.91
CA LEU A 39 19.58 -9.94 -11.75
C LEU A 39 19.12 -9.63 -13.18
N PRO A 40 18.54 -10.58 -13.96
CA PRO A 40 18.08 -10.27 -15.32
C PRO A 40 17.05 -9.13 -15.33
N LEU A 41 16.15 -9.15 -14.35
CA LEU A 41 15.15 -8.10 -14.17
C LEU A 41 15.79 -6.76 -13.81
N ALA A 42 16.87 -6.76 -13.01
CA ALA A 42 17.63 -5.56 -12.66
C ALA A 42 18.37 -4.96 -13.86
N VAL A 43 18.97 -5.80 -14.70
CA VAL A 43 19.64 -5.37 -15.93
C VAL A 43 18.65 -4.68 -16.86
N GLY A 44 17.52 -5.35 -17.16
CA GLY A 44 16.48 -4.77 -18.02
C GLY A 44 15.93 -3.46 -17.47
N ALA A 45 15.67 -3.42 -16.16
CA ALA A 45 15.23 -2.22 -15.47
C ALA A 45 16.23 -1.06 -15.55
N PHE A 46 17.52 -1.35 -15.31
CA PHE A 46 18.58 -0.36 -15.37
C PHE A 46 18.72 0.22 -16.78
N VAL A 47 18.73 -0.65 -17.80
CA VAL A 47 18.81 -0.24 -19.20
C VAL A 47 17.62 0.66 -19.56
N VAL A 48 16.39 0.24 -19.24
CA VAL A 48 15.19 1.05 -19.52
C VAL A 48 15.21 2.37 -18.74
N ALA A 49 15.63 2.35 -17.48
CA ALA A 49 15.73 3.55 -16.65
C ALA A 49 16.72 4.56 -17.22
N VAL A 50 17.96 4.12 -17.51
CA VAL A 50 19.04 5.00 -17.99
C VAL A 50 18.77 5.47 -19.42
N ALA A 51 18.40 4.55 -20.33
CA ALA A 51 18.14 4.89 -21.73
C ALA A 51 16.88 5.76 -21.85
N GLY A 52 15.79 5.37 -21.18
CA GLY A 52 14.53 6.11 -21.20
C GLY A 52 14.65 7.50 -20.55
N PHE A 53 15.39 7.61 -19.45
CA PHE A 53 15.67 8.91 -18.84
C PHE A 53 16.53 9.79 -19.75
N SER A 54 17.64 9.26 -20.27
CA SER A 54 18.55 10.02 -21.15
C SER A 54 17.83 10.51 -22.41
N LEU A 55 17.03 9.64 -23.03
CA LEU A 55 16.26 9.95 -24.23
C LEU A 55 15.09 10.90 -23.95
N GLY A 56 14.42 10.75 -22.81
CA GLY A 56 13.35 11.66 -22.38
C GLY A 56 13.87 13.06 -22.06
N VAL A 57 15.04 13.18 -21.43
CA VAL A 57 15.67 14.47 -21.14
C VAL A 57 16.21 15.13 -22.41
N SER A 58 16.85 14.38 -23.32
CA SER A 58 17.40 14.95 -24.55
C SER A 58 16.33 15.44 -25.52
N THR A 59 15.18 14.78 -25.58
CA THR A 59 14.04 15.15 -26.45
C THR A 59 13.03 16.07 -25.78
N LEU A 60 13.36 16.62 -24.60
CA LEU A 60 12.48 17.52 -23.87
C LEU A 60 12.23 18.84 -24.63
N VAL A 61 13.23 19.30 -25.39
CA VAL A 61 13.17 20.51 -26.23
C VAL A 61 12.01 20.48 -27.23
N ILE A 62 11.75 19.31 -27.81
CA ILE A 62 10.67 19.11 -28.80
C ILE A 62 9.36 18.63 -28.16
N TRP A 63 9.24 18.69 -26.83
CA TRP A 63 8.10 18.21 -26.04
C TRP A 63 7.82 16.69 -26.09
N ILE A 64 8.41 15.95 -27.03
CA ILE A 64 8.31 14.48 -27.11
C ILE A 64 9.01 13.81 -25.91
N GLY A 65 9.94 14.49 -25.25
CA GLY A 65 10.60 13.98 -24.04
C GLY A 65 9.65 13.71 -22.87
N VAL A 66 8.58 14.48 -22.73
CA VAL A 66 7.61 14.33 -21.63
C VAL A 66 6.90 12.97 -21.63
N PRO A 67 6.27 12.51 -22.74
CA PRO A 67 5.66 11.18 -22.77
C PRO A 67 6.68 10.04 -22.62
N ILE A 68 7.90 10.21 -23.13
CA ILE A 68 8.97 9.21 -22.96
C ILE A 68 9.34 9.09 -21.49
N LEU A 69 9.59 10.22 -20.82
CA LEU A 69 9.92 10.25 -19.39
C LEU A 69 8.77 9.65 -18.56
N ALA A 70 7.52 9.99 -18.87
CA ALA A 70 6.35 9.42 -18.23
C ALA A 70 6.27 7.89 -18.42
N ALA A 71 6.58 7.38 -19.62
CA ALA A 71 6.65 5.95 -19.89
C ALA A 71 7.79 5.27 -19.11
N THR A 72 8.97 5.89 -19.00
CA THR A 72 10.09 5.39 -18.19
C THR A 72 9.72 5.32 -16.71
N LEU A 73 9.09 6.37 -16.17
CA LEU A 73 8.60 6.39 -14.80
C LEU A 73 7.51 5.33 -14.57
N TRP A 74 6.68 5.03 -15.59
CA TRP A 74 5.67 3.96 -15.51
C TRP A 74 6.31 2.58 -15.45
N ALA A 75 7.31 2.33 -16.30
CA ALA A 75 8.09 1.10 -16.26
C ALA A 75 8.80 0.92 -14.89
N ALA A 76 9.41 1.98 -14.36
CA ALA A 76 10.04 1.97 -13.03
C ALA A 76 9.03 1.65 -11.90
N ARG A 77 7.81 2.20 -11.97
CA ARG A 77 6.72 1.89 -11.03
C ARG A 77 6.28 0.44 -11.12
N GLY A 78 6.16 -0.11 -12.32
CA GLY A 78 5.82 -1.53 -12.54
C GLY A 78 6.87 -2.45 -11.92
N LEU A 79 8.14 -2.16 -12.14
CA LEU A 79 9.26 -2.89 -11.53
C LEU A 79 9.25 -2.79 -10.00
N ALA A 80 9.06 -1.59 -9.45
CA ALA A 80 8.96 -1.38 -8.01
C ALA A 80 7.82 -2.21 -7.40
N ALA A 81 6.69 -2.35 -8.09
CA ALA A 81 5.58 -3.20 -7.66
C ALA A 81 5.95 -4.70 -7.65
N VAL A 82 6.70 -5.18 -8.65
CA VAL A 82 7.21 -6.56 -8.68
C VAL A 82 8.20 -6.79 -7.53
N GLU A 83 9.10 -5.85 -7.27
CA GLU A 83 10.08 -5.94 -6.19
C GLU A 83 9.41 -5.94 -4.81
N ARG A 84 8.37 -5.13 -4.60
CA ARG A 84 7.57 -5.14 -3.37
C ARG A 84 6.95 -6.53 -3.14
N ARG A 85 6.21 -7.05 -4.13
CA ARG A 85 5.53 -8.36 -4.03
C ARG A 85 6.50 -9.50 -3.75
N THR A 86 7.65 -9.51 -4.42
CA THR A 86 8.65 -10.56 -4.24
C THR A 86 9.34 -10.47 -2.88
N THR A 87 9.64 -9.24 -2.41
CA THR A 87 10.22 -9.01 -1.08
C THR A 87 9.26 -9.41 0.05
N GLU A 88 7.96 -9.11 -0.09
CA GLU A 88 6.92 -9.55 0.87
C GLU A 88 6.82 -11.07 0.93
N ARG A 89 6.83 -11.75 -0.22
CA ARG A 89 6.80 -13.23 -0.29
C ARG A 89 8.01 -13.87 0.38
N VAL A 90 9.21 -13.31 0.18
CA VAL A 90 10.46 -13.91 0.69
C VAL A 90 10.72 -13.56 2.17
N THR A 91 10.33 -12.35 2.59
CA THR A 91 10.58 -11.85 3.96
C THR A 91 9.41 -12.16 4.90
N GLY A 92 8.22 -12.44 4.37
CA GLY A 92 6.99 -12.64 5.15
C GLY A 92 6.49 -11.38 5.86
N ARG A 93 7.05 -10.20 5.52
CA ARG A 93 6.71 -8.91 6.12
C ARG A 93 6.14 -7.99 5.06
N ALA A 94 4.95 -7.46 5.31
CA ALA A 94 4.35 -6.44 4.47
C ALA A 94 5.26 -5.19 4.43
N LEU A 95 5.48 -4.64 3.24
CA LEU A 95 6.20 -3.37 3.13
C LEU A 95 5.31 -2.21 3.62
N PRO A 96 5.88 -1.18 4.28
CA PRO A 96 5.14 -0.01 4.72
C PRO A 96 4.32 0.65 3.57
N PRO A 97 3.16 1.24 3.88
CA PRO A 97 2.26 1.79 2.87
C PRO A 97 2.92 2.90 2.05
N HIS A 98 2.61 2.93 0.76
CA HIS A 98 3.06 3.93 -0.21
C HIS A 98 1.83 4.62 -0.81
N HIS A 99 1.97 5.91 -1.11
CA HIS A 99 0.91 6.67 -1.77
C HIS A 99 1.46 7.28 -3.05
N TYR A 100 0.80 6.96 -4.15
CA TYR A 100 1.02 7.58 -5.45
C TYR A 100 0.02 8.72 -5.61
N ARG A 101 0.44 9.86 -6.17
CA ARG A 101 -0.53 10.91 -6.52
C ARG A 101 -1.49 10.37 -7.59
N VAL A 102 -2.77 10.26 -7.25
CA VAL A 102 -3.80 9.88 -8.21
C VAL A 102 -4.00 11.06 -9.17
N ALA A 103 -3.77 10.84 -10.46
CA ALA A 103 -4.09 11.83 -11.48
C ALA A 103 -5.61 12.01 -11.55
N VAL A 104 -6.07 13.27 -11.59
CA VAL A 104 -7.51 13.59 -11.66
C VAL A 104 -8.12 12.94 -12.91
N PRO A 105 -9.25 12.21 -12.82
CA PRO A 105 -9.81 11.40 -13.92
C PRO A 105 -10.19 12.18 -15.19
N VAL A 106 -10.31 13.51 -15.09
CA VAL A 106 -10.88 14.40 -16.13
C VAL A 106 -9.82 14.96 -17.09
N ALA A 107 -8.53 14.66 -16.90
CA ALA A 107 -7.44 15.29 -17.65
C ALA A 107 -6.99 14.49 -18.88
N GLY A 108 -6.79 15.16 -20.03
CA GLY A 108 -6.31 14.54 -21.27
C GLY A 108 -4.92 13.89 -21.17
N ARG A 109 -4.53 13.09 -22.17
CA ARG A 109 -3.23 12.36 -22.24
C ARG A 109 -2.00 13.18 -21.82
N PRO A 110 -1.81 14.45 -22.25
CA PRO A 110 -0.62 15.22 -21.83
C PRO A 110 -0.66 15.62 -20.35
N ALA A 111 -1.82 15.96 -19.80
CA ALA A 111 -1.96 16.31 -18.38
C ALA A 111 -1.70 15.10 -17.46
N ARG A 112 -2.05 13.88 -17.90
CA ARG A 112 -1.68 12.64 -17.19
C ARG A 112 -0.17 12.41 -17.18
N SER A 113 0.52 12.65 -18.30
CA SER A 113 1.98 12.57 -18.38
C SER A 113 2.66 13.59 -17.47
N LEU A 114 2.21 14.85 -17.46
CA LEU A 114 2.74 15.87 -16.55
C LEU A 114 2.49 15.53 -15.07
N ALA A 115 1.28 15.07 -14.73
CA ALA A 115 0.95 14.67 -13.36
C ALA A 115 1.86 13.54 -12.85
N MET A 116 2.27 12.62 -13.74
CA MET A 116 3.18 11.53 -13.44
C MET A 116 4.62 12.01 -13.20
N VAL A 117 5.12 12.94 -14.03
CA VAL A 117 6.43 13.57 -13.85
C VAL A 117 6.48 14.40 -12.57
N GLY A 118 5.35 15.00 -12.18
CA GLY A 118 5.20 15.75 -10.92
C GLY A 118 5.01 14.88 -9.67
N ASP A 119 5.05 13.55 -9.76
CA ASP A 119 4.92 12.65 -8.61
C ASP A 119 6.31 12.30 -8.02
N PRO A 120 6.65 12.78 -6.80
CA PRO A 120 7.94 12.50 -6.18
C PRO A 120 8.21 11.00 -5.97
N GLN A 121 7.16 10.18 -5.84
CA GLN A 121 7.33 8.74 -5.65
C GLN A 121 7.83 8.06 -6.93
N ALA A 122 7.42 8.53 -8.10
CA ALA A 122 7.86 7.96 -9.38
C ALA A 122 9.37 8.13 -9.59
N TRP A 123 9.93 9.25 -9.15
CA TRP A 123 11.38 9.50 -9.16
C TRP A 123 12.14 8.62 -8.18
N ARG A 124 11.55 8.32 -7.01
CA ARG A 124 12.14 7.36 -6.07
C ARG A 124 12.14 5.94 -6.62
N ASP A 125 11.11 5.56 -7.35
CA ASP A 125 11.04 4.25 -8.02
C ASP A 125 12.10 4.15 -9.14
N LEU A 126 12.33 5.23 -9.89
CA LEU A 126 13.42 5.32 -10.88
C LEU A 126 14.80 5.23 -10.20
N LEU A 127 15.01 6.00 -9.12
CA LEU A 127 16.24 5.96 -8.34
C LEU A 127 16.50 4.55 -7.77
N HIS A 128 15.45 3.88 -7.31
CA HIS A 128 15.55 2.49 -6.87
C HIS A 128 15.93 1.53 -8.00
N ALA A 129 15.41 1.72 -9.22
CA ALA A 129 15.82 0.91 -10.38
C ALA A 129 17.32 1.07 -10.69
N VAL A 130 17.85 2.29 -10.59
CA VAL A 130 19.27 2.60 -10.84
C VAL A 130 20.16 2.08 -9.71
N LEU A 131 19.87 2.43 -8.46
CA LEU A 131 20.68 2.02 -7.30
C LEU A 131 20.49 0.54 -6.91
N GLY A 132 19.36 -0.04 -7.27
CA GLY A 132 19.08 -1.45 -7.02
C GLY A 132 19.90 -2.39 -7.89
N PHE A 133 20.33 -1.95 -9.08
CA PHE A 133 21.16 -2.74 -9.99
C PHE A 133 22.50 -3.18 -9.37
N PRO A 134 23.40 -2.28 -8.91
CA PRO A 134 24.70 -2.68 -8.38
C PRO A 134 24.56 -3.60 -7.15
N VAL A 135 23.54 -3.37 -6.32
CA VAL A 135 23.27 -4.21 -5.15
C VAL A 135 22.83 -5.62 -5.56
N ARG A 136 21.92 -5.74 -6.55
CA ARG A 136 21.46 -7.05 -7.04
C ARG A 136 22.58 -7.79 -7.76
N LEU A 137 23.41 -7.08 -8.50
CA LEU A 137 24.62 -7.62 -9.12
C LEU A 137 25.59 -8.17 -8.07
N ALA A 138 25.96 -7.35 -7.08
CA ALA A 138 26.84 -7.76 -5.99
C ALA A 138 26.27 -8.96 -5.23
N ALA A 139 24.98 -8.93 -4.87
CA ALA A 139 24.34 -10.03 -4.16
C ALA A 139 24.35 -11.34 -4.96
N ALA A 140 24.08 -11.29 -6.28
CA ALA A 140 24.13 -12.46 -7.13
C ALA A 140 25.56 -12.99 -7.28
N VAL A 141 26.54 -12.12 -7.54
CA VAL A 141 27.96 -12.51 -7.64
C VAL A 141 28.45 -13.14 -6.34
N ILE A 142 28.16 -12.53 -5.20
CA ILE A 142 28.52 -13.06 -3.87
C ILE A 142 27.84 -14.41 -3.65
N THR A 143 26.55 -14.55 -3.98
CA THR A 143 25.82 -15.83 -3.82
C THR A 143 26.43 -16.94 -4.67
N ILE A 144 26.76 -16.65 -5.92
CA ILE A 144 27.40 -17.61 -6.84
C ILE A 144 28.80 -17.95 -6.34
N ALA A 145 29.63 -16.95 -6.05
CA ALA A 145 31.01 -17.15 -5.61
C ALA A 145 31.08 -17.98 -4.31
N TRP A 146 30.20 -17.71 -3.36
CA TRP A 146 30.15 -18.43 -2.09
C TRP A 146 29.66 -19.87 -2.26
N GLY A 147 28.62 -20.08 -3.07
CA GLY A 147 28.10 -21.41 -3.37
C GLY A 147 29.09 -22.27 -4.16
N LEU A 148 29.61 -21.73 -5.26
CA LEU A 148 30.54 -22.43 -6.16
C LEU A 148 31.92 -22.60 -5.53
N GLY A 149 32.43 -21.59 -4.83
CA GLY A 149 33.70 -21.66 -4.10
C GLY A 149 33.65 -22.64 -2.93
N GLY A 150 32.54 -22.63 -2.16
CA GLY A 150 32.33 -23.60 -1.09
C GLY A 150 32.23 -25.04 -1.60
N LEU A 151 31.49 -25.27 -2.69
CA LEU A 151 31.41 -26.57 -3.36
C LEU A 151 32.76 -27.00 -3.96
N GLY A 152 33.49 -26.09 -4.58
CA GLY A 152 34.81 -26.35 -5.16
C GLY A 152 35.86 -26.72 -4.10
N GLY A 153 35.82 -26.07 -2.93
CA GLY A 153 36.67 -26.44 -1.79
C GLY A 153 36.26 -27.80 -1.21
N LEU A 154 34.97 -28.03 -1.00
CA LEU A 154 34.46 -29.31 -0.47
C LEU A 154 34.80 -30.50 -1.38
N LEU A 155 34.71 -30.30 -2.69
CA LEU A 155 35.00 -31.31 -3.71
C LEU A 155 36.46 -31.28 -4.17
N PHE A 156 37.34 -30.59 -3.43
CA PHE A 156 38.72 -30.39 -3.86
C PHE A 156 39.47 -31.71 -4.08
N ALA A 157 39.21 -32.73 -3.27
CA ALA A 157 39.81 -34.06 -3.47
C ALA A 157 39.51 -34.66 -4.86
N THR A 158 38.37 -34.32 -5.47
CA THR A 158 37.91 -34.97 -6.72
C THR A 158 38.52 -34.41 -7.99
N TRP A 159 38.96 -33.14 -7.98
CA TRP A 159 39.49 -32.44 -9.16
C TRP A 159 40.93 -31.97 -9.01
N GLU A 160 41.53 -32.12 -7.82
CA GLU A 160 42.92 -31.71 -7.55
C GLU A 160 43.89 -32.32 -8.57
N TRP A 161 43.68 -33.58 -8.95
CA TRP A 161 44.51 -34.29 -9.92
C TRP A 161 44.56 -33.63 -11.32
N SER A 162 43.56 -32.81 -11.66
CA SER A 162 43.49 -32.09 -12.93
C SER A 162 44.31 -30.79 -12.91
N LEU A 163 44.79 -30.34 -11.75
CA LEU A 163 45.59 -29.13 -11.63
C LEU A 163 47.08 -29.45 -11.95
N PRO A 164 47.75 -28.63 -12.79
CA PRO A 164 49.19 -28.69 -13.02
C PRO A 164 49.98 -28.66 -11.70
N GLY A 165 51.00 -29.51 -11.61
CA GLY A 165 51.77 -29.75 -10.38
C GLY A 165 52.63 -28.59 -9.88
N ASP A 166 52.78 -27.52 -10.65
CA ASP A 166 53.67 -26.40 -10.35
C ASP A 166 53.00 -25.29 -9.50
N ARG A 167 51.82 -25.55 -8.92
CA ARG A 167 51.05 -24.55 -8.16
C ARG A 167 51.25 -24.73 -6.67
N HIS A 168 51.69 -23.66 -6.01
CA HIS A 168 51.60 -23.55 -4.57
C HIS A 168 50.14 -23.36 -4.13
N GLY A 169 49.63 -24.31 -3.36
CA GLY A 169 48.28 -24.30 -2.82
C GLY A 169 48.12 -23.45 -1.56
N LEU A 170 46.89 -23.43 -1.02
CA LEU A 170 46.54 -22.67 0.19
C LEU A 170 47.30 -23.17 1.42
N PHE A 171 47.54 -24.47 1.53
CA PHE A 171 48.30 -25.05 2.64
C PHE A 171 49.77 -24.65 2.57
N TRP A 172 50.36 -24.61 1.37
CA TRP A 172 51.72 -24.10 1.22
C TRP A 172 51.81 -22.63 1.63
N LEU A 173 50.84 -21.79 1.24
CA LEU A 173 50.82 -20.38 1.63
C LEU A 173 50.74 -20.18 3.16
N LEU A 174 50.02 -21.06 3.85
CA LEU A 174 49.83 -21.01 5.30
C LEU A 174 51.01 -21.62 6.09
N SER A 175 51.62 -22.68 5.57
CA SER A 175 52.58 -23.51 6.31
C SER A 175 54.02 -23.45 5.79
N GLY A 176 54.23 -22.96 4.56
CA GLY A 176 55.51 -23.02 3.85
C GLY A 176 55.95 -24.43 3.46
N THR A 177 55.09 -25.44 3.64
CA THR A 177 55.40 -26.85 3.38
C THR A 177 54.54 -27.43 2.27
N GLU A 178 55.14 -28.29 1.45
CA GLU A 178 54.42 -29.00 0.38
C GLU A 178 53.87 -30.32 0.93
N SER A 179 52.55 -30.39 1.12
CA SER A 179 51.86 -31.62 1.51
C SER A 179 50.50 -31.72 0.84
N ARG A 180 50.38 -32.70 -0.05
CA ARG A 180 49.16 -32.95 -0.82
C ARG A 180 47.95 -33.28 0.05
N LEU A 181 48.12 -34.18 1.01
CA LEU A 181 47.03 -34.55 1.93
C LEU A 181 46.58 -33.36 2.78
N ALA A 182 47.53 -32.54 3.24
CA ALA A 182 47.21 -31.37 4.03
C ALA A 182 46.50 -30.28 3.20
N GLU A 183 46.91 -30.08 1.94
CA GLU A 183 46.21 -29.21 0.98
C GLU A 183 44.75 -29.64 0.79
N ILE A 184 44.52 -30.94 0.54
CA ILE A 184 43.17 -31.48 0.38
C ILE A 184 42.34 -31.26 1.64
N VAL A 185 42.88 -31.59 2.81
CA VAL A 185 42.16 -31.45 4.08
C VAL A 185 41.82 -29.99 4.36
N VAL A 186 42.77 -29.07 4.21
CA VAL A 186 42.55 -27.64 4.44
C VAL A 186 41.49 -27.09 3.50
N ASN A 187 41.57 -27.38 2.20
CA ASN A 187 40.60 -26.85 1.24
C ASN A 187 39.21 -27.46 1.43
N THR A 188 39.13 -28.75 1.77
CA THR A 188 37.87 -29.43 2.07
C THR A 188 37.20 -28.86 3.32
N VAL A 189 37.97 -28.66 4.40
CA VAL A 189 37.49 -28.07 5.66
C VAL A 189 37.05 -26.62 5.44
N LEU A 190 37.85 -25.84 4.69
CA LEU A 190 37.50 -24.46 4.37
C LEU A 190 36.23 -24.38 3.51
N GLY A 191 36.11 -25.22 2.47
CA GLY A 191 34.91 -25.31 1.63
C GLY A 191 33.67 -25.70 2.44
N ALA A 192 33.80 -26.67 3.36
CA ALA A 192 32.74 -27.04 4.28
C ALA A 192 32.34 -25.87 5.20
N ALA A 193 33.30 -25.14 5.76
CA ALA A 193 33.04 -23.96 6.60
C ALA A 193 32.34 -22.84 5.81
N VAL A 194 32.77 -22.58 4.58
CA VAL A 194 32.14 -21.61 3.66
C VAL A 194 30.68 -22.01 3.38
N LEU A 195 30.41 -23.27 3.06
CA LEU A 195 29.04 -23.76 2.84
C LEU A 195 28.20 -23.73 4.12
N ALA A 196 28.79 -24.02 5.28
CA ALA A 196 28.10 -23.90 6.57
C ALA A 196 27.69 -22.46 6.88
N ALA A 197 28.51 -21.47 6.47
CA ALA A 197 28.20 -20.05 6.63
C ALA A 197 27.19 -19.50 5.59
N PHE A 198 26.95 -20.23 4.49
CA PHE A 198 26.14 -19.77 3.36
C PHE A 198 24.70 -19.38 3.72
N PRO A 199 23.97 -20.09 4.61
CA PRO A 199 22.63 -19.68 5.03
C PRO A 199 22.61 -18.32 5.75
N TRP A 200 23.64 -17.97 6.51
CA TRP A 200 23.73 -16.67 7.19
C TRP A 200 24.01 -15.54 6.20
N LEU A 201 24.92 -15.77 5.25
CA LEU A 201 25.17 -14.85 4.15
C LEU A 201 23.90 -14.54 3.37
N VAL A 202 23.18 -15.57 2.91
CA VAL A 202 21.96 -15.42 2.11
C VAL A 202 20.91 -14.62 2.88
N ARG A 203 20.77 -14.85 4.19
CA ARG A 203 19.88 -14.03 5.06
C ARG A 203 20.32 -12.56 5.09
N GLY A 204 21.62 -12.29 5.24
CA GLY A 204 22.16 -10.93 5.23
C GLY A 204 21.93 -10.19 3.90
N LEU A 205 22.15 -10.86 2.78
CA LEU A 205 21.91 -10.31 1.44
C LEU A 205 20.43 -9.99 1.21
N VAL A 206 19.54 -10.91 1.58
CA VAL A 206 18.08 -10.68 1.50
C VAL A 206 17.67 -9.51 2.40
N ALA A 207 18.20 -9.44 3.62
CA ALA A 207 17.89 -8.35 4.55
C ALA A 207 18.37 -6.98 4.01
N THR A 208 19.54 -6.94 3.38
CA THR A 208 20.10 -5.73 2.75
C THR A 208 19.20 -5.25 1.61
N ARG A 209 18.79 -6.17 0.73
CA ARG A 209 17.90 -5.87 -0.40
C ARG A 209 16.51 -5.42 0.08
N ALA A 210 15.96 -6.08 1.11
CA ALA A 210 14.72 -5.67 1.75
C ALA A 210 14.84 -4.31 2.48
N GLY A 211 16.02 -3.98 3.01
CA GLY A 211 16.32 -2.68 3.59
C GLY A 211 16.26 -1.56 2.55
N LEU A 212 16.89 -1.76 1.39
CA LEU A 212 16.85 -0.80 0.28
C LEU A 212 15.44 -0.62 -0.29
N ALA A 213 14.69 -1.71 -0.45
CA ALA A 213 13.29 -1.65 -0.85
C ALA A 213 12.47 -0.85 0.17
N ARG A 214 12.65 -1.09 1.47
CA ARG A 214 11.97 -0.30 2.52
C ARG A 214 12.37 1.17 2.50
N GLY A 215 13.66 1.49 2.38
CA GLY A 215 14.14 2.87 2.40
C GLY A 215 13.68 3.69 1.19
N LEU A 216 13.78 3.11 -0.02
CA LEU A 216 13.54 3.85 -1.26
C LEU A 216 12.09 3.76 -1.74
N LEU A 217 11.45 2.59 -1.58
CA LEU A 217 10.10 2.36 -2.09
C LEU A 217 8.99 2.72 -1.10
N THR A 218 9.31 3.17 0.12
CA THR A 218 8.30 3.59 1.10
C THR A 218 8.36 5.08 1.36
N ASN A 219 7.20 5.72 1.37
CA ASN A 219 7.04 7.12 1.74
C ASN A 219 5.98 7.20 2.83
N GLN A 220 6.36 6.78 4.04
CA GLN A 220 5.46 6.70 5.19
C GLN A 220 4.78 8.05 5.46
N THR A 221 5.50 9.16 5.33
CA THR A 221 4.94 10.50 5.55
C THR A 221 3.91 10.88 4.50
N ALA A 222 4.10 10.50 3.24
CA ALA A 222 3.08 10.71 2.20
C ALA A 222 1.85 9.80 2.42
N ALA A 223 2.06 8.54 2.83
CA ALA A 223 0.97 7.63 3.15
C ALA A 223 0.13 8.12 4.35
N LEU A 224 0.77 8.65 5.39
CA LEU A 224 0.07 9.25 6.53
C LEU A 224 -0.73 10.49 6.13
N ARG A 225 -0.12 11.40 5.35
CA ARG A 225 -0.83 12.60 4.86
C ARG A 225 -2.04 12.25 3.98
N ALA A 226 -1.91 11.24 3.12
CA ALA A 226 -3.02 10.76 2.31
C ALA A 226 -4.17 10.23 3.17
N ARG A 227 -3.87 9.39 4.17
CA ARG A 227 -4.89 8.88 5.11
C ARG A 227 -5.59 10.01 5.87
N THR A 228 -4.84 11.01 6.34
CA THR A 228 -5.46 12.18 6.99
C THR A 228 -6.36 12.97 6.02
N GLY A 229 -5.99 13.05 4.74
CA GLY A 229 -6.79 13.68 3.70
C GLY A 229 -8.08 12.92 3.40
N GLU A 230 -8.01 11.60 3.30
CA GLU A 230 -9.17 10.70 3.12
C GLU A 230 -10.13 10.78 4.31
N LEU A 231 -9.60 10.73 5.54
CA LEU A 231 -10.40 10.91 6.76
C LEU A 231 -11.05 12.30 6.81
N ALA A 232 -10.31 13.35 6.46
CA ALA A 232 -10.85 14.70 6.40
C ALA A 232 -11.92 14.87 5.31
N ALA A 233 -11.78 14.16 4.17
CA ALA A 233 -12.78 14.14 3.11
C ALA A 233 -14.04 13.37 3.54
N GLY A 234 -13.87 12.20 4.16
CA GLY A 234 -14.97 11.43 4.73
C GLY A 234 -15.74 12.20 5.81
N ARG A 235 -15.02 12.90 6.71
CA ARG A 235 -15.64 13.79 7.70
C ARG A 235 -16.41 14.93 7.05
N ARG A 236 -15.87 15.57 6.02
CA ARG A 236 -16.57 16.62 5.26
C ARG A 236 -17.83 16.08 4.58
N ALA A 237 -17.76 14.89 3.98
CA ALA A 237 -18.91 14.26 3.36
C ALA A 237 -20.01 13.90 4.38
N ALA A 238 -19.63 13.37 5.54
CA ALA A 238 -20.57 13.06 6.63
C ALA A 238 -21.25 14.32 7.16
N VAL A 239 -20.49 15.39 7.43
CA VAL A 239 -21.03 16.68 7.88
C VAL A 239 -21.94 17.30 6.81
N ALA A 240 -21.58 17.21 5.53
CA ALA A 240 -22.42 17.70 4.44
C ALA A 240 -23.74 16.92 4.34
N ALA A 241 -23.71 15.61 4.54
CA ALA A 241 -24.91 14.77 4.58
C ALA A 241 -25.81 15.16 5.76
N GLU A 242 -25.26 15.31 6.96
CA GLU A 242 -26.00 15.75 8.14
C GLU A 242 -26.63 17.14 7.95
N ALA A 243 -25.85 18.10 7.45
CA ALA A 243 -26.35 19.45 7.16
C ALA A 243 -27.43 19.46 6.06
N SER A 244 -27.43 18.48 5.16
CA SER A 244 -28.50 18.32 4.16
C SER A 244 -29.77 17.76 4.78
N THR A 245 -29.66 16.80 5.70
CA THR A 245 -30.77 16.24 6.46
C THR A 245 -31.43 17.30 7.34
N LEU A 246 -30.64 18.08 8.09
CA LEU A 246 -31.15 19.18 8.91
C LEU A 246 -31.86 20.26 8.07
N ARG A 247 -31.34 20.58 6.88
CA ARG A 247 -32.00 21.52 5.95
C ARG A 247 -33.28 20.98 5.33
N ARG A 248 -33.46 19.67 5.22
CA ARG A 248 -34.74 19.05 4.85
C ARG A 248 -35.72 19.16 6.01
N LEU A 249 -35.30 18.71 7.19
CA LEU A 249 -36.13 18.75 8.40
C LEU A 249 -36.61 20.17 8.72
N GLY A 250 -35.72 21.16 8.64
CA GLY A 250 -36.07 22.56 8.88
C GLY A 250 -37.03 23.15 7.84
N ARG A 251 -36.99 22.67 6.59
CA ARG A 251 -37.93 23.10 5.54
C ARG A 251 -39.30 22.45 5.74
N ASP A 252 -39.32 21.15 6.00
CA ASP A 252 -40.57 20.41 6.21
C ASP A 252 -41.29 20.93 7.48
N LEU A 253 -40.53 21.33 8.50
CA LEU A 253 -41.05 21.98 9.71
C LEU A 253 -41.49 23.43 9.48
N HIS A 254 -41.02 24.11 8.43
CA HIS A 254 -41.45 25.48 8.14
C HIS A 254 -42.67 25.50 7.21
N ASP A 255 -42.64 24.71 6.14
CA ASP A 255 -43.68 24.66 5.12
C ASP A 255 -44.97 24.01 5.68
N GLY A 256 -44.84 22.99 6.53
CA GLY A 256 -45.97 22.26 7.11
C GLY A 256 -46.88 23.13 8.00
N PRO A 257 -46.33 23.90 8.95
CA PRO A 257 -47.10 24.84 9.76
C PRO A 257 -47.57 26.07 8.96
N GLN A 258 -46.79 26.59 8.02
CA GLN A 258 -47.19 27.75 7.22
C GLN A 258 -48.42 27.45 6.35
N GLN A 259 -48.44 26.31 5.65
CA GLN A 259 -49.60 25.92 4.84
C GLN A 259 -50.85 25.73 5.70
N ARG A 260 -50.70 25.16 6.90
CA ARG A 260 -51.81 24.94 7.83
C ARG A 260 -52.31 26.24 8.47
N LEU A 261 -51.42 27.17 8.83
CA LEU A 261 -51.80 28.49 9.33
C LEU A 261 -52.54 29.31 8.26
N VAL A 262 -52.08 29.29 7.01
CA VAL A 262 -52.77 29.98 5.90
C VAL A 262 -54.18 29.41 5.71
N ARG A 263 -54.33 28.08 5.74
CA ARG A 263 -55.64 27.42 5.64
C ARG A 263 -56.56 27.80 6.80
N LEU A 264 -56.05 27.79 8.04
CA LEU A 264 -56.82 28.19 9.22
C LEU A 264 -57.32 29.64 9.13
N THR A 265 -56.46 30.57 8.70
CA THR A 265 -56.84 31.98 8.54
C THR A 265 -57.92 32.15 7.47
N MET A 266 -57.81 31.43 6.34
CA MET A 266 -58.84 31.42 5.29
C MET A 266 -60.19 30.86 5.80
N ASP A 267 -60.16 29.76 6.56
CA ASP A 267 -61.35 29.14 7.13
C ASP A 267 -62.03 30.05 8.19
N LEU A 268 -61.23 30.77 8.99
CA LEU A 268 -61.71 31.76 9.95
C LEU A 268 -62.32 33.01 9.26
N GLU A 269 -61.70 33.52 8.20
CA GLU A 269 -62.26 34.64 7.41
C GLU A 269 -63.56 34.26 6.70
N ALA A 270 -63.68 33.03 6.21
CA ALA A 270 -64.91 32.52 5.62
C ALA A 270 -66.03 32.39 6.67
N THR A 271 -65.67 31.99 7.88
CA THR A 271 -66.60 31.88 9.01
C THR A 271 -67.04 33.26 9.53
N SER A 272 -66.13 34.23 9.65
CA SER A 272 -66.43 35.60 10.05
C SER A 272 -67.42 36.27 9.10
N ARG A 273 -67.19 36.16 7.77
CA ARG A 273 -68.09 36.72 6.76
C ARG A 273 -69.52 36.17 6.86
N ARG A 274 -69.69 34.89 7.22
CA ARG A 274 -71.02 34.26 7.37
C ARG A 274 -71.75 34.65 8.66
N LEU A 275 -71.00 35.05 9.69
CA LEU A 275 -71.58 35.58 10.93
C LEU A 275 -72.07 37.01 10.75
N ASP A 276 -71.41 37.81 9.91
CA ASP A 276 -71.83 39.18 9.57
C ASP A 276 -73.09 39.21 8.68
N ASP A 277 -73.35 38.15 7.90
CA ASP A 277 -74.51 37.99 7.00
C ASP A 277 -75.77 37.36 7.69
N GLU A 278 -75.85 37.34 9.03
CA GLU A 278 -76.98 36.83 9.83
C GLU A 278 -77.38 35.33 9.62
N ASP A 279 -76.46 34.43 9.25
CA ASP A 279 -76.71 32.97 9.16
C ASP A 279 -75.93 32.16 10.23
N PRO A 280 -76.21 32.35 11.54
CA PRO A 280 -75.40 31.83 12.65
C PRO A 280 -75.41 30.31 12.77
N ASP A 281 -76.47 29.65 12.31
CA ASP A 281 -76.60 28.19 12.39
C ASP A 281 -75.66 27.47 11.42
N ARG A 282 -75.24 28.11 10.32
CA ARG A 282 -74.27 27.56 9.35
C ARG A 282 -72.82 27.89 9.67
N ALA A 283 -72.56 28.85 10.55
CA ALA A 283 -71.21 29.26 10.95
C ALA A 283 -70.62 28.38 12.07
N ARG A 284 -71.46 27.88 12.99
CA ARG A 284 -71.05 26.97 14.08
C ARG A 284 -70.22 25.75 13.64
N PRO A 285 -70.65 24.94 12.65
CA PRO A 285 -69.89 23.75 12.26
C PRO A 285 -68.52 24.08 11.62
N LEU A 286 -68.38 25.22 10.95
CA LEU A 286 -67.11 25.68 10.39
C LEU A 286 -66.15 26.17 11.47
N LEU A 287 -66.67 26.83 12.51
CA LEU A 287 -65.89 27.25 13.67
C LEU A 287 -65.37 26.04 14.47
N ASP A 288 -66.21 25.02 14.66
CA ASP A 288 -65.84 23.78 15.35
C ASP A 288 -64.74 23.02 14.60
N GLU A 289 -64.83 22.97 13.26
CA GLU A 289 -63.80 22.37 12.39
C GLU A 289 -62.46 23.14 12.49
N ALA A 290 -62.50 24.48 12.46
CA ALA A 290 -61.30 25.30 12.61
C ALA A 290 -60.66 25.14 14.01
N ILE A 291 -61.47 25.06 15.07
CA ILE A 291 -60.98 24.80 16.44
C ILE A 291 -60.35 23.41 16.53
N ALA A 292 -60.98 22.38 15.94
CA ALA A 292 -60.45 21.03 15.91
C ALA A 292 -59.09 20.97 15.19
N GLN A 293 -58.98 21.58 14.00
CA GLN A 293 -57.73 21.67 13.24
C GLN A 293 -56.62 22.42 14.00
N SER A 294 -56.95 23.48 14.73
CA SER A 294 -55.96 24.21 15.54
C SER A 294 -55.41 23.36 16.71
N ARG A 295 -56.28 22.55 17.33
CA ARG A 295 -55.90 21.66 18.45
C ARG A 295 -55.03 20.51 17.96
N GLU A 296 -55.34 19.95 16.81
CA GLU A 296 -54.55 18.89 16.19
C GLU A 296 -53.14 19.39 15.81
N ALA A 297 -53.04 20.59 15.22
CA ALA A 297 -51.75 21.22 14.91
C ALA A 297 -50.90 21.51 16.17
N LEU A 298 -51.52 21.98 17.25
CA LEU A 298 -50.85 22.19 18.54
C LEU A 298 -50.38 20.87 19.18
N ALA A 299 -51.13 19.79 18.99
CA ALA A 299 -50.76 18.46 19.47
C ALA A 299 -49.56 17.90 18.70
N GLU A 300 -49.52 18.06 17.37
CA GLU A 300 -48.39 17.67 16.51
C GLU A 300 -47.10 18.44 16.87
N LEU A 301 -47.19 19.77 17.08
CA LEU A 301 -46.04 20.58 17.51
C LEU A 301 -45.53 20.17 18.90
N ARG A 302 -46.43 19.86 19.84
CA ARG A 302 -46.07 19.34 21.18
C ARG A 302 -45.48 17.93 21.14
N ALA A 303 -45.79 17.13 20.12
CA ALA A 303 -45.19 15.83 19.91
C ALA A 303 -43.77 15.98 19.35
N LEU A 304 -43.58 16.87 18.37
CA LEU A 304 -42.28 17.21 17.78
C LEU A 304 -41.31 17.89 18.76
N SER A 305 -41.78 18.66 19.74
CA SER A 305 -40.89 19.31 20.72
C SER A 305 -40.46 18.39 21.88
N ARG A 306 -41.06 17.20 21.99
CA ARG A 306 -40.79 16.23 23.07
C ARG A 306 -40.01 15.00 22.59
N GLY A 307 -39.91 14.79 21.27
CA GLY A 307 -39.02 13.83 20.63
C GLY A 307 -37.74 14.51 20.16
#